data_AF-A0A9X1FQ54-F1
#
_entry.id   AF-A0A9X1FQ54-F1
#
_cell.length_a   1.000
_cell.length_b   1.000
_cell.length_c   1.000
_cell.angle_alpha   90.00
_cell.angle_beta   90.00
_cell.angle_gamma   90.00
#
_symmetry.space_group_name_H-M   'P 1'
#
loop_
_entity.id
_entity.type
_entity.pdbx_description
1 polymer ?
#
loop_
_entity_poly.entity_id
_entity_poly.type
_entity_poly.pdbx_seq_one_letter_code
_entity_poly.pdbx_strand_id
1 'polypeptide(L)'
;MNNSNQKSLLSDLIYIANADGKIDSSEYDFIHRIGARMGLTTQDIDELFTHPEPSSPLFSEMERITHFHKLLMVMNVDKVAHESEVIALRNFGLKMGIRPGAIDTILIRMNEYEDKIIPSQELVAIFQSYYN
;
A
#
# COMPACT_ATOMS: atom_id res chain seq x y z
N MET A 1 18.50 -11.39 -5.69
CA MET A 1 17.37 -10.61 -5.17
C MET A 1 16.58 -11.51 -4.24
N ASN A 2 16.18 -11.04 -3.06
CA ASN A 2 15.57 -11.89 -2.05
C ASN A 2 14.04 -11.87 -2.26
N ASN A 3 13.53 -12.81 -3.05
CA ASN A 3 12.11 -12.84 -3.47
C ASN A 3 11.13 -12.87 -2.29
N SER A 4 11.55 -13.40 -1.13
CA SER A 4 10.73 -13.46 0.08
C SER A 4 10.25 -12.09 0.56
N ASN A 5 11.11 -11.06 0.55
CA ASN A 5 10.70 -9.71 0.94
C ASN A 5 9.76 -9.06 -0.09
N GLN A 6 9.84 -9.44 -1.35
CA GLN A 6 8.96 -8.92 -2.39
C GLN A 6 7.56 -9.53 -2.26
N LYS A 7 7.50 -10.83 -1.97
CA LYS A 7 6.24 -11.55 -1.73
C LYS A 7 5.51 -11.04 -0.49
N SER A 8 6.21 -10.75 0.61
CA SER A 8 5.58 -10.19 1.82
C SER A 8 5.00 -8.79 1.59
N LEU A 9 5.75 -7.90 0.93
CA LEU A 9 5.26 -6.57 0.58
C LEU A 9 4.07 -6.65 -0.39
N LEU A 10 4.08 -7.55 -1.37
CA LEU A 10 2.95 -7.73 -2.26
C LEU A 10 1.73 -8.33 -1.53
N SER A 11 1.95 -9.18 -0.54
CA SER A 11 0.88 -9.73 0.32
C SER A 11 0.18 -8.64 1.14
N ASP A 12 0.92 -7.65 1.63
CA ASP A 12 0.33 -6.48 2.29
C ASP A 12 -0.61 -5.71 1.35
N LEU A 13 -0.24 -5.58 0.07
CA LEU A 13 -1.06 -4.92 -0.95
C LEU A 13 -2.35 -5.70 -1.23
N ILE A 14 -2.25 -7.03 -1.36
CA ILE A 14 -3.40 -7.92 -1.53
C ILE A 14 -4.35 -7.83 -0.32
N TYR A 15 -3.81 -7.72 0.90
CA TYR A 15 -4.61 -7.57 2.10
C TYR A 15 -5.43 -6.27 2.11
N ILE A 16 -4.88 -5.17 1.61
CA ILE A 16 -5.63 -3.91 1.48
C ILE A 16 -6.78 -4.07 0.49
N ALA A 17 -6.50 -4.54 -0.74
CA ALA A 17 -7.53 -4.71 -1.76
C ALA A 17 -8.64 -5.64 -1.28
N ASN A 18 -8.31 -6.74 -0.59
CA ASN A 18 -9.29 -7.69 -0.10
C ASN A 18 -9.98 -7.26 1.23
N ALA A 19 -9.78 -6.03 1.71
CA ALA A 19 -10.27 -5.62 3.03
C ALA A 19 -11.80 -5.57 3.12
N ASP A 20 -12.50 -5.35 2.00
CA ASP A 20 -13.96 -5.43 1.90
C ASP A 20 -14.48 -6.86 1.59
N GLY A 21 -13.56 -7.81 1.39
CA GLY A 21 -13.83 -9.22 1.06
C GLY A 21 -13.97 -9.51 -0.43
N LYS A 22 -13.65 -8.55 -1.31
CA LYS A 22 -13.62 -8.74 -2.76
C LYS A 22 -12.38 -8.06 -3.34
N ILE A 23 -11.95 -8.53 -4.51
CA ILE A 23 -10.91 -7.85 -5.29
C ILE A 23 -11.47 -7.72 -6.70
N ASP A 24 -11.51 -6.52 -7.23
CA ASP A 24 -11.97 -6.26 -8.58
C ASP A 24 -10.87 -6.49 -9.63
N SER A 25 -11.26 -6.49 -10.91
CA SER A 25 -10.31 -6.68 -12.01
C SER A 25 -9.23 -5.59 -12.10
N SER A 26 -9.57 -4.35 -11.77
CA SER A 26 -8.65 -3.21 -11.82
C SER A 26 -7.58 -3.32 -10.73
N GLU A 27 -7.98 -3.68 -9.51
CA GLU A 27 -7.10 -3.93 -8.37
C GLU A 27 -6.19 -5.13 -8.64
N TYR A 28 -6.77 -6.24 -9.13
CA TYR A 28 -6.02 -7.43 -9.51
C TYR A 28 -4.95 -7.10 -10.57
N ASP A 29 -5.32 -6.41 -11.64
CA ASP A 29 -4.39 -5.98 -12.69
C ASP A 29 -3.31 -5.04 -12.14
N PHE A 30 -3.68 -4.16 -11.20
CA PHE A 30 -2.73 -3.23 -10.59
C PHE A 30 -1.72 -3.94 -9.70
N ILE A 31 -2.16 -4.89 -8.87
CA ILE A 31 -1.30 -5.74 -8.04
C ILE A 31 -0.35 -6.55 -8.92
N HIS A 32 -0.84 -7.14 -10.01
CA HIS A 32 0.00 -7.85 -11.00
C HIS A 32 1.06 -6.94 -11.61
N ARG A 33 0.71 -5.72 -12.00
CA ARG A 33 1.68 -4.73 -12.52
C ARG A 33 2.75 -4.37 -11.47
N ILE A 34 2.38 -4.24 -10.20
CA ILE A 34 3.33 -3.98 -9.12
C ILE A 34 4.26 -5.19 -8.92
N GLY A 35 3.70 -6.39 -8.80
CA GLY A 35 4.46 -7.63 -8.61
C GLY A 35 5.45 -7.90 -9.74
N ALA A 36 5.03 -7.68 -10.99
CA ALA A 36 5.91 -7.81 -12.16
C ALA A 36 7.08 -6.80 -12.12
N ARG A 37 6.83 -5.55 -11.70
CA ARG A 37 7.90 -4.55 -11.49
C ARG A 37 8.84 -4.91 -10.33
N MET A 38 8.35 -5.70 -9.38
CA MET A 38 9.16 -6.28 -8.31
C MET A 38 9.92 -7.54 -8.79
N GLY A 39 9.75 -7.99 -10.04
CA GLY A 39 10.43 -9.15 -10.59
C GLY A 39 9.82 -10.50 -10.18
N LEU A 40 8.57 -10.49 -9.68
CA LEU A 40 7.80 -11.71 -9.42
C LEU A 40 7.15 -12.20 -10.71
N THR A 41 7.01 -13.51 -10.84
CA THR A 41 6.27 -14.11 -11.97
C THR A 41 4.76 -14.00 -11.74
N THR A 42 3.95 -14.05 -12.79
CA THR A 42 2.48 -14.12 -12.68
C THR A 42 2.04 -15.25 -11.75
N GLN A 43 2.70 -16.42 -11.84
CA GLN A 43 2.43 -17.55 -10.96
C GLN A 43 2.72 -17.24 -9.49
N ASP A 44 3.86 -16.62 -9.18
CA ASP A 44 4.19 -16.21 -7.81
C ASP A 44 3.16 -15.21 -7.27
N ILE A 45 2.66 -14.30 -8.11
CA ILE A 45 1.69 -13.29 -7.72
C ILE A 45 0.33 -13.93 -7.44
N ASP A 46 -0.14 -14.80 -8.35
CA ASP A 46 -1.41 -15.52 -8.22
C ASP A 46 -1.43 -16.41 -6.96
N GLU A 47 -0.30 -17.04 -6.62
CA GLU A 47 -0.17 -17.85 -5.42
C GLU A 47 -0.44 -17.01 -4.15
N LEU A 48 0.00 -15.75 -4.10
CA LEU A 48 -0.15 -14.89 -2.92
C LEU A 48 -1.61 -14.46 -2.65
N PHE A 49 -2.49 -14.52 -3.64
CA PHE A 49 -3.93 -14.30 -3.40
C PHE A 49 -4.57 -15.42 -2.57
N THR A 50 -3.97 -16.61 -2.60
CA THR A 50 -4.46 -17.79 -1.86
C THR A 50 -3.59 -18.14 -0.65
N HIS A 51 -2.29 -17.88 -0.75
CA HIS A 51 -1.28 -18.18 0.25
C HIS A 51 -0.41 -16.93 0.49
N PRO A 52 -0.95 -15.89 1.16
CA PRO A 52 -0.20 -14.67 1.42
C PRO A 52 0.96 -14.93 2.39
N GLU A 53 2.08 -14.24 2.16
CA GLU A 53 3.23 -14.26 3.04
C GLU A 53 3.04 -13.28 4.21
N PRO A 54 3.60 -13.56 5.40
CA PRO A 54 3.53 -12.64 6.52
C PRO A 54 4.28 -11.34 6.23
N SER A 55 3.71 -10.23 6.69
CA SER A 55 4.32 -8.90 6.55
C SER A 55 5.74 -8.89 7.15
N SER A 56 6.67 -8.31 6.39
CA SER A 56 8.08 -8.22 6.78
C SER A 56 8.40 -6.84 7.37
N PRO A 57 9.33 -6.75 8.34
CA PRO A 57 9.71 -5.47 8.92
C PRO A 57 10.37 -4.55 7.87
N LEU A 58 9.97 -3.27 7.88
CA LEU A 58 10.59 -2.20 7.09
C LEU A 58 11.49 -1.35 7.96
N PHE A 59 12.78 -1.31 7.64
CA PHE A 59 13.80 -0.76 8.53
C PHE A 59 14.00 0.74 8.34
N SER A 60 14.07 1.21 7.09
CA SER A 60 14.28 2.62 6.78
C SER A 60 12.97 3.40 6.65
N GLU A 61 13.03 4.70 6.94
CA GLU A 61 11.90 5.59 6.71
C GLU A 61 11.46 5.61 5.25
N MET A 62 12.42 5.67 4.33
CA MET A 62 12.12 5.68 2.90
C MET A 62 11.41 4.40 2.44
N GLU A 63 11.77 3.23 2.97
CA GLU A 63 11.05 1.99 2.69
C GLU A 63 9.61 2.05 3.17
N ARG A 64 9.37 2.55 4.40
CA ARG A 64 8.01 2.73 4.93
C ARG A 64 7.18 3.69 4.10
N ILE A 65 7.74 4.84 3.72
CA ILE A 65 7.07 5.83 2.88
C ILE A 65 6.72 5.22 1.52
N THR A 66 7.68 4.53 0.90
CA THR A 66 7.50 3.92 -0.42
C THR A 66 6.48 2.80 -0.38
N HIS A 67 6.47 1.98 0.67
CA HIS A 67 5.49 0.92 0.83
C HIS A 67 4.10 1.46 1.13
N PHE A 68 3.98 2.43 2.04
CA PHE A 68 2.73 3.11 2.35
C PHE A 68 2.13 3.78 1.11
N HIS A 69 2.95 4.39 0.26
CA HIS A 69 2.49 4.95 -1.02
C HIS A 69 1.89 3.87 -1.94
N LYS A 70 2.48 2.68 -2.01
CA LYS A 70 1.92 1.57 -2.80
C LYS A 70 0.58 1.09 -2.23
N LEU A 71 0.47 0.94 -0.91
CA LEU A 71 -0.78 0.58 -0.24
C LEU A 71 -1.88 1.61 -0.54
N LEU A 72 -1.53 2.89 -0.49
CA LEU A 72 -2.44 3.98 -0.85
C LEU A 72 -2.87 3.94 -2.32
N MET A 73 -1.94 3.65 -3.24
CA MET A 73 -2.28 3.54 -4.66
C MET A 73 -3.24 2.38 -4.92
N VAL A 74 -3.08 1.23 -4.25
CA VAL A 74 -3.97 0.06 -4.40
C VAL A 74 -5.40 0.42 -3.99
N MET A 75 -5.57 1.00 -2.81
CA MET A 75 -6.87 1.46 -2.29
C MET A 75 -7.58 2.49 -3.20
N ASN A 76 -6.83 3.21 -4.04
CA ASN A 76 -7.38 4.27 -4.88
C ASN A 76 -7.51 3.88 -6.36
N VAL A 77 -7.28 2.62 -6.73
CA VAL A 77 -7.27 2.18 -8.14
C VAL A 77 -8.59 2.46 -8.85
N ASP A 78 -9.72 2.18 -8.20
CA ASP A 78 -11.07 2.36 -8.73
C ASP A 78 -11.70 3.72 -8.36
N LYS A 79 -10.93 4.59 -7.68
CA LYS A 79 -11.33 5.87 -7.09
C LYS A 79 -12.38 5.77 -5.97
N VAL A 80 -12.71 4.57 -5.50
CA VAL A 80 -13.67 4.32 -4.42
C VAL A 80 -12.91 3.75 -3.22
N ALA A 81 -12.47 4.62 -2.32
CA ALA A 81 -11.91 4.16 -1.06
C ALA A 81 -13.03 3.64 -0.14
N HIS A 82 -13.10 2.33 0.06
CA HIS A 82 -14.01 1.74 1.03
C HIS A 82 -13.52 1.97 2.46
N GLU A 83 -14.45 2.12 3.41
CA GLU A 83 -14.10 2.37 4.82
C GLU A 83 -13.22 1.26 5.41
N SER A 84 -13.46 0.01 5.02
CA SER A 84 -12.66 -1.16 5.40
C SER A 84 -11.20 -1.03 4.97
N GLU A 85 -10.96 -0.56 3.75
CA GLU A 85 -9.61 -0.37 3.20
C GLU A 85 -8.90 0.80 3.87
N VAL A 86 -9.60 1.90 4.13
CA VAL A 86 -9.06 3.05 4.87
C VAL A 86 -8.63 2.63 6.28
N ILE A 87 -9.43 1.81 6.95
CA ILE A 87 -9.10 1.23 8.26
C ILE A 87 -7.88 0.31 8.13
N ALA A 88 -7.83 -0.55 7.11
CA ALA A 88 -6.70 -1.45 6.87
C ALA A 88 -5.40 -0.67 6.60
N LEU A 89 -5.46 0.38 5.78
CA LEU A 89 -4.34 1.27 5.46
C LEU A 89 -3.83 1.99 6.73
N ARG A 90 -4.73 2.53 7.56
CA ARG A 90 -4.37 3.11 8.87
C ARG A 90 -3.64 2.09 9.74
N ASN A 91 -4.19 0.88 9.87
CA ASN A 91 -3.59 -0.18 10.70
C ASN A 91 -2.20 -0.57 10.21
N PHE A 92 -2.00 -0.68 8.89
CA PHE A 92 -0.68 -0.93 8.32
C PHE A 92 0.29 0.22 8.58
N GLY A 93 -0.14 1.46 8.39
CA GLY A 93 0.67 2.63 8.67
C GLY A 93 1.17 2.65 10.12
N LEU A 94 0.28 2.37 11.07
CA LEU A 94 0.64 2.27 12.49
C LEU A 94 1.62 1.14 12.77
N LYS A 95 1.39 -0.06 12.20
CA LYS A 95 2.31 -1.22 12.35
C LYS A 95 3.71 -0.93 11.79
N MET A 96 3.81 -0.13 10.73
CA MET A 96 5.09 0.32 10.19
C MET A 96 5.76 1.39 11.05
N GLY A 97 5.08 1.99 12.04
CA GLY A 97 5.63 3.08 12.84
C GLY A 97 5.50 4.45 12.17
N ILE A 98 4.53 4.60 11.27
CA ILE A 98 4.12 5.90 10.74
C ILE A 98 3.30 6.60 11.80
N ARG A 99 3.60 7.88 12.06
CA ARG A 99 2.87 8.66 13.06
C ARG A 99 1.39 8.84 12.64
N PRO A 100 0.40 8.65 13.54
CA PRO A 100 -1.01 8.75 13.21
C PRO A 100 -1.38 10.06 12.49
N GLY A 101 -0.84 11.20 12.96
CA GLY A 101 -1.12 12.51 12.35
C GLY A 101 -0.61 12.65 10.91
N ALA A 102 0.47 11.95 10.54
CA ALA A 102 0.92 11.90 9.15
C ALA A 102 -0.08 11.12 8.28
N ILE A 103 -0.56 9.96 8.77
CA ILE A 103 -1.59 9.17 8.09
C ILE A 103 -2.86 10.00 7.88
N ASP A 104 -3.35 10.64 8.95
CA ASP A 104 -4.54 11.49 8.89
C ASP A 104 -4.38 12.64 7.87
N THR A 105 -3.22 13.30 7.87
CA THR A 105 -2.93 14.38 6.91
C THR A 105 -2.93 13.86 5.48
N ILE A 106 -2.32 12.70 5.21
CA ILE A 106 -2.32 12.08 3.88
C ILE A 106 -3.74 11.74 3.45
N LEU A 107 -4.54 11.16 4.35
CA LEU A 107 -5.93 10.80 4.05
C LEU A 107 -6.79 12.03 3.74
N ILE A 108 -6.55 13.16 4.40
CA ILE A 108 -7.24 14.42 4.13
C ILE A 108 -6.78 14.98 2.78
N ARG A 109 -5.46 15.12 2.58
CA ARG A 109 -4.87 15.71 1.37
C ARG A 109 -5.19 14.93 0.10
N MET A 110 -5.35 13.61 0.16
CA MET A 110 -5.72 12.84 -1.03
C MET A 110 -7.05 13.31 -1.63
N ASN A 111 -7.99 13.81 -0.81
CA ASN A 111 -9.29 14.28 -1.30
C ASN A 111 -9.19 15.59 -2.09
N GLU A 112 -8.03 16.24 -2.09
CA GLU A 112 -7.73 17.43 -2.90
C GLU A 112 -7.33 17.06 -4.34
N TYR A 113 -7.08 15.77 -4.62
CA TYR A 113 -6.68 15.24 -5.92
C TYR A 113 -7.85 14.53 -6.63
N GLU A 114 -8.04 14.82 -7.93
CA GLU A 114 -9.16 14.27 -8.73
C GLU A 114 -9.13 12.74 -8.86
N ASP A 115 -7.94 12.16 -8.88
CA ASP A 115 -7.71 10.71 -8.89
C ASP A 115 -7.41 10.14 -7.49
N LYS A 116 -7.45 10.97 -6.45
CA LYS A 116 -7.03 10.64 -5.08
C LYS A 116 -5.57 10.16 -4.99
N ILE A 117 -4.75 10.43 -6.01
CA ILE A 117 -3.33 10.06 -6.01
C ILE A 117 -2.51 11.26 -5.55
N ILE A 118 -2.06 11.19 -4.31
CA ILE A 118 -1.12 12.18 -3.77
C ILE A 118 0.28 11.97 -4.39
N PRO A 119 0.97 13.02 -4.87
CA PRO A 119 2.32 12.90 -5.40
C PRO A 119 3.33 12.43 -4.33
N SER A 120 4.29 11.59 -4.73
CA SER A 120 5.35 11.07 -3.82
C SER A 120 6.12 12.17 -3.07
N GLN A 121 6.32 13.34 -3.71
CA GLN A 121 7.02 14.47 -3.10
C GLN A 121 6.23 15.06 -1.92
N GLU A 122 4.90 15.14 -2.04
CA GLU A 122 4.06 15.64 -0.97
C GLU A 122 3.95 14.62 0.17
N LEU A 123 3.87 13.32 -0.15
CA LEU A 123 3.97 12.26 0.86
C LEU A 123 5.24 12.45 1.69
N VAL A 124 6.40 12.50 1.04
CA VAL A 124 7.69 12.69 1.73
C VAL A 124 7.68 13.95 2.60
N ALA A 125 7.13 15.07 2.11
CA ALA A 125 7.02 16.30 2.88
C ALA A 125 6.15 16.15 4.13
N ILE A 126 4.99 15.47 4.02
CA ILE A 126 4.13 15.18 5.18
C ILE A 126 4.86 14.29 6.17
N PHE A 127 5.50 13.20 5.71
CA PHE A 127 6.27 12.34 6.63
C PHE A 127 7.34 13.15 7.37
N GLN A 128 8.14 13.95 6.67
CA GLN A 128 9.19 14.78 7.26
C GLN A 128 8.66 15.80 8.27
N SER A 129 7.49 16.42 8.03
CA SER A 129 6.92 17.39 8.96
C SER A 129 6.51 16.77 10.30
N TYR A 130 6.23 15.47 10.29
CA TYR A 130 5.87 14.74 11.50
C TYR A 130 7.06 14.04 12.15
N TYR A 131 8.20 13.83 11.48
CA TYR A 131 9.37 13.18 12.08
C TYR A 131 10.32 14.15 12.82
N ASN A 132 10.26 15.44 12.49
CA ASN A 132 11.03 16.51 13.16
C ASN A 132 10.39 16.98 14.48
#